data_AF-A0AA94JPM1-F1
#
_entry.id   AF-A0AA94JPM1-F1
#
_cell.length_a   1.000
_cell.length_b   1.000
_cell.length_c   1.000
_cell.angle_alpha   90.00
_cell.angle_beta   90.00
_cell.angle_gamma   90.00
#
_symmetry.space_group_name_H-M   'P 1'
#
loop_
_entity.id
_entity.type
_entity.pdbx_description
1 polymer ?
#
loop_
_entity_poly.entity_id
_entity_poly.type
_entity_poly.pdbx_seq_one_letter_code
_entity_poly.pdbx_strand_id
1 'polypeptide(L)'
;MYKLIILCSFNEIEARLNEGYKVISVTGKVYGNYLKKEEVSRIRGLSTYRNYYHERARDFLACFVLYSKEFERLGYERIRKSILEASGESNKIAICDKNEETDFCYRYIFANFLLQNGYNNIIIDVAVMNKQKVLWSYDVYKARGHHNIALETIKASFETANWHFAKTMPKNPHSYTLRKEFGNDGLFLSIVKHIRNFGAIQIFEKQIYRTLTIDNYQYWTMACDLEDEDCDLINRCEIE
;
A
#
# COMPACT_ATOMS: atom_id res chain seq x y z
N MET A 1 14.18 24.66 -16.52
CA MET A 1 13.32 25.40 -15.57
C MET A 1 12.33 24.42 -14.95
N TYR A 2 12.17 24.41 -13.63
CA TYR A 2 11.18 23.55 -12.96
C TYR A 2 9.78 24.14 -13.13
N LYS A 3 8.83 23.34 -13.62
CA LYS A 3 7.44 23.75 -13.83
C LYS A 3 6.72 23.86 -12.48
N LEU A 4 5.69 24.70 -12.39
CA LEU A 4 4.92 24.82 -11.15
C LEU A 4 4.03 23.60 -10.99
N ILE A 5 4.13 22.92 -9.85
CA ILE A 5 3.26 21.80 -9.48
C ILE A 5 2.33 22.22 -8.35
N ILE A 6 1.05 21.85 -8.48
CA ILE A 6 0.07 21.84 -7.39
C ILE A 6 -0.42 20.41 -7.16
N LEU A 7 -1.02 20.17 -6.00
CA LEU A 7 -1.70 18.92 -5.66
C LEU A 7 -3.21 19.13 -5.75
N CYS A 8 -3.95 18.14 -6.24
CA CYS A 8 -5.42 18.16 -6.25
C CYS A 8 -6.00 16.74 -6.15
N SER A 9 -7.25 16.60 -5.76
CA SER A 9 -7.96 15.31 -5.83
C SER A 9 -8.54 15.05 -7.22
N PHE A 10 -9.07 13.85 -7.46
CA PHE A 10 -9.80 13.54 -8.69
C PHE A 10 -11.10 14.36 -8.84
N ASN A 11 -11.69 14.83 -7.75
CA ASN A 11 -12.88 15.69 -7.80
C ASN A 11 -12.57 17.09 -8.37
N GLU A 12 -11.29 17.48 -8.39
CA GLU A 12 -10.84 18.78 -8.89
C GLU A 12 -10.30 18.72 -10.33
N ILE A 13 -10.31 17.56 -10.99
CA ILE A 13 -9.74 17.37 -12.35
C ILE A 13 -10.28 18.42 -13.33
N GLU A 14 -11.60 18.57 -13.40
CA GLU A 14 -12.23 19.49 -14.35
C GLU A 14 -11.86 20.95 -14.05
N ALA A 15 -11.91 21.35 -12.78
CA ALA A 15 -11.56 22.70 -12.37
C ALA A 15 -10.11 23.04 -12.76
N ARG A 16 -9.18 22.12 -12.49
CA ARG A 16 -7.76 22.31 -12.82
C ARG A 16 -7.51 22.33 -14.33
N LEU A 17 -8.19 21.49 -15.11
CA LEU A 17 -8.11 21.56 -16.58
C LEU A 17 -8.63 22.91 -17.11
N ASN A 18 -9.75 23.41 -16.57
CA ASN A 18 -10.31 24.71 -16.97
C ASN A 18 -9.41 25.89 -16.60
N GLU A 19 -8.60 25.77 -15.53
CA GLU A 19 -7.58 26.74 -15.13
C GLU A 19 -6.27 26.64 -15.96
N GLY A 20 -6.22 25.71 -16.93
CA GLY A 20 -5.09 25.50 -17.85
C GLY A 20 -3.98 24.61 -17.29
N TYR A 21 -4.23 23.86 -16.21
CA TYR A 21 -3.26 22.88 -15.71
C TYR A 21 -3.25 21.63 -16.57
N LYS A 22 -2.06 21.08 -16.79
CA LYS A 22 -1.95 19.70 -17.23
C LYS A 22 -2.06 18.78 -16.02
N VAL A 23 -3.14 18.00 -15.98
CA VAL A 23 -3.42 17.08 -14.87
C VAL A 23 -2.72 15.73 -15.09
N ILE A 24 -1.99 15.27 -14.07
CA ILE A 24 -1.21 14.03 -14.10
C ILE A 24 -1.55 13.18 -12.87
N SER A 25 -2.11 12.00 -13.11
CA SER A 25 -2.34 11.01 -12.06
C SER A 25 -1.05 10.29 -11.68
N VAL A 26 -0.83 10.15 -10.37
CA VAL A 26 0.31 9.42 -9.80
C VAL A 26 -0.09 8.03 -9.28
N THR A 27 -1.37 7.68 -9.33
CA THR A 27 -1.88 6.35 -8.93
C THR A 27 -2.18 5.44 -10.12
N GLY A 28 -1.98 5.93 -11.35
CA GLY A 28 -2.20 5.19 -12.59
C GLY A 28 -3.38 5.74 -13.38
N LYS A 29 -4.15 4.86 -14.04
CA LYS A 29 -5.34 5.28 -14.79
C LYS A 29 -6.42 5.78 -13.84
N VAL A 30 -7.12 6.85 -14.22
CA VAL A 30 -8.27 7.36 -13.49
C VAL A 30 -9.48 6.49 -13.82
N TYR A 31 -10.03 5.80 -12.82
CA TYR A 31 -11.25 5.00 -12.93
C TYR A 31 -12.41 5.73 -12.23
N GLY A 32 -13.66 5.37 -12.54
CA GLY A 32 -14.86 6.00 -11.95
C GLY A 32 -15.49 7.09 -12.82
N ASN A 33 -16.47 7.79 -12.27
CA ASN A 33 -17.31 8.78 -12.97
C ASN A 33 -16.79 10.21 -12.77
N TYR A 34 -15.52 10.44 -13.10
CA TYR A 34 -14.92 11.77 -13.07
C TYR A 34 -15.02 12.44 -14.45
N LEU A 35 -15.42 13.71 -14.48
CA LEU A 35 -15.47 14.51 -15.69
C LEU A 35 -14.05 14.71 -16.25
N LYS A 36 -13.93 14.68 -17.58
CA LYS A 36 -12.65 14.85 -18.31
C LYS A 36 -11.51 13.92 -17.90
N LYS A 37 -11.80 12.78 -17.26
CA LYS A 37 -10.79 11.81 -16.80
C LYS A 37 -9.86 11.30 -17.92
N GLU A 38 -10.32 11.33 -19.16
CA GLU A 38 -9.55 10.86 -20.32
C GLU A 38 -8.47 11.86 -20.76
N GLU A 39 -8.55 13.10 -20.29
CA GLU A 39 -7.53 14.14 -20.51
C GLU A 39 -6.37 14.05 -19.51
N VAL A 40 -6.54 13.26 -18.45
CA VAL A 40 -5.56 13.05 -17.37
C VAL A 40 -4.43 12.16 -17.86
N SER A 41 -3.21 12.69 -17.81
CA SER A 41 -2.00 11.93 -18.12
C SER A 41 -1.55 11.11 -16.91
N ARG A 42 -0.58 10.21 -17.07
CA ARG A 42 -0.08 9.36 -15.99
C ARG A 42 1.44 9.22 -16.04
N ILE A 43 2.05 8.97 -14.89
CA ILE A 43 3.47 8.60 -14.83
C ILE A 43 3.65 7.15 -15.29
N ARG A 44 4.42 6.94 -16.37
CA ARG A 44 4.60 5.60 -16.94
C ARG A 44 5.36 4.69 -15.99
N GLY A 45 4.73 3.56 -15.65
CA GLY A 45 5.31 2.56 -14.75
C GLY A 45 5.06 2.82 -13.27
N LEU A 46 4.21 3.80 -12.93
CA LEU A 46 3.72 4.05 -11.58
C LEU A 46 2.22 3.72 -11.52
N SER A 47 1.81 2.93 -10.52
CA SER A 47 0.42 2.51 -10.31
C SER A 47 0.25 2.03 -8.87
N THR A 48 -0.91 2.28 -8.28
CA THR A 48 -1.24 1.78 -6.92
C THR A 48 -2.23 0.61 -6.95
N TYR A 49 -2.52 0.04 -8.12
CA TYR A 49 -3.49 -1.05 -8.25
C TYR A 49 -3.23 -2.23 -7.29
N ARG A 50 -1.96 -2.60 -7.08
CA ARG A 50 -1.58 -3.70 -6.18
C ARG A 50 -1.74 -3.36 -4.69
N ASN A 51 -1.91 -2.09 -4.36
CA ASN A 51 -2.10 -1.64 -2.98
C ASN A 51 -3.56 -1.75 -2.51
N TYR A 52 -4.49 -2.16 -3.39
CA TYR A 52 -5.92 -2.21 -3.10
C TYR A 52 -6.26 -2.87 -1.75
N TYR A 53 -5.70 -4.05 -1.47
CA TYR A 53 -5.99 -4.77 -0.22
C TYR A 53 -5.40 -4.08 1.01
N HIS A 54 -4.24 -3.44 0.90
CA HIS A 54 -3.68 -2.63 2.00
C HIS A 54 -4.50 -1.37 2.24
N GLU A 55 -4.98 -0.70 1.18
CA GLU A 55 -5.89 0.43 1.30
C GLU A 55 -7.19 0.03 2.00
N ARG A 56 -7.78 -1.11 1.61
CA ARG A 56 -9.00 -1.65 2.24
C ARG A 56 -8.77 -1.98 3.71
N ALA A 57 -7.60 -2.53 4.05
CA ALA A 57 -7.20 -2.81 5.42
C ALA A 57 -6.74 -1.57 6.21
N ARG A 58 -6.67 -0.39 5.57
CA ARG A 58 -6.06 0.85 6.10
C ARG A 58 -4.62 0.65 6.61
N ASP A 59 -3.91 -0.29 6.01
CA ASP A 59 -2.48 -0.53 6.23
C ASP A 59 -1.66 0.47 5.41
N PHE A 60 -1.78 1.74 5.80
CA PHE A 60 -1.19 2.86 5.09
C PHE A 60 0.34 2.87 5.17
N LEU A 61 0.92 2.28 6.21
CA LEU A 61 2.34 1.99 6.28
C LEU A 61 2.77 1.09 5.12
N ALA A 62 2.04 0.01 4.83
CA ALA A 62 2.36 -0.84 3.69
C ALA A 62 2.17 -0.11 2.36
N CYS A 63 1.09 0.66 2.19
CA CYS A 63 0.88 1.50 1.00
C CYS A 63 2.07 2.46 0.77
N PHE A 64 2.53 3.13 1.83
CA PHE A 64 3.66 4.05 1.79
C PHE A 64 4.96 3.35 1.40
N VAL A 65 5.28 2.22 2.05
CA VAL A 65 6.51 1.46 1.77
C VAL A 65 6.52 0.94 0.33
N LEU A 66 5.43 0.33 -0.14
CA LEU A 66 5.33 -0.20 -1.51
C LEU A 66 5.46 0.92 -2.54
N TYR A 67 4.78 2.05 -2.33
CA TYR A 67 4.83 3.17 -3.26
C TYR A 67 6.21 3.84 -3.29
N SER A 68 6.87 3.96 -2.13
CA SER A 68 8.24 4.47 -2.04
C SER A 68 9.24 3.54 -2.76
N LYS A 69 9.05 2.22 -2.68
CA LYS A 69 9.86 1.25 -3.43
C LYS A 69 9.73 1.39 -4.94
N GLU A 70 8.57 1.83 -5.45
CA GLU A 70 8.43 2.14 -6.87
C GLU A 70 9.27 3.36 -7.28
N PHE A 71 9.52 4.32 -6.39
CA PHE A 71 10.43 5.43 -6.65
C PHE A 71 11.89 5.00 -6.68
N GLU A 72 12.31 4.14 -5.75
CA GLU A 72 13.65 3.53 -5.79
C GLU A 72 13.86 2.77 -7.10
N ARG A 73 12.86 1.99 -7.53
CA ARG A 73 12.90 1.19 -8.76
C ARG A 73 12.93 2.05 -10.03
N LEU A 74 12.17 3.15 -10.06
CA LEU A 74 12.08 4.01 -11.24
C LEU A 74 13.24 5.00 -11.33
N GLY A 75 13.67 5.54 -10.19
CA GLY A 75 14.65 6.62 -10.09
C GLY A 75 14.07 8.01 -10.40
N TYR A 76 14.64 9.03 -9.76
CA TYR A 76 14.19 10.42 -9.90
C TYR A 76 14.22 10.93 -11.34
N GLU A 77 15.31 10.71 -12.08
CA GLU A 77 15.43 11.21 -13.45
C GLU A 77 14.37 10.64 -14.41
N ARG A 78 14.00 9.36 -14.24
CA ARG A 78 12.92 8.75 -15.03
C ARG A 78 11.56 9.35 -14.69
N ILE A 79 11.29 9.56 -13.40
CA ILE A 79 10.05 10.20 -12.94
C ILE A 79 9.97 11.63 -13.46
N ARG A 80 11.05 12.41 -13.31
CA ARG A 80 11.16 13.78 -13.82
C ARG A 80 10.93 13.85 -15.33
N LYS A 81 11.56 12.97 -16.11
CA LYS A 81 11.33 12.86 -17.55
C LYS A 81 9.86 12.57 -17.87
N SER A 82 9.23 11.65 -17.13
CA SER A 82 7.81 11.31 -17.31
C SER A 82 6.89 12.50 -17.02
N ILE A 83 7.21 13.31 -16.00
CA ILE A 83 6.47 14.56 -15.71
C ILE A 83 6.60 15.54 -16.88
N LEU A 84 7.81 15.75 -17.38
CA LEU A 84 8.06 16.66 -18.50
C LEU A 84 7.31 16.23 -19.76
N GLU A 85 7.40 14.95 -20.13
CA GLU A 85 6.68 14.37 -21.27
C GLU A 85 5.15 14.53 -21.09
N ALA A 86 4.61 14.16 -19.92
CA ALA A 86 3.18 14.27 -19.64
C ALA A 86 2.68 15.72 -19.61
N SER A 87 3.54 16.67 -19.22
CA SER A 87 3.21 18.09 -19.15
C SER A 87 3.21 18.81 -20.51
N GLY A 88 3.86 18.24 -21.54
CA GLY A 88 4.03 18.88 -22.85
C GLY A 88 4.63 20.29 -22.73
N GLU A 89 3.99 21.26 -23.38
CA GLU A 89 4.40 22.68 -23.34
C GLU A 89 3.87 23.44 -22.13
N SER A 90 2.93 22.87 -21.36
CA SER A 90 2.31 23.58 -20.22
C SER A 90 3.29 23.81 -19.09
N ASN A 91 3.29 25.01 -18.52
CA ASN A 91 4.10 25.36 -17.34
C ASN A 91 3.35 25.16 -16.01
N LYS A 92 2.07 24.78 -16.08
CA LYS A 92 1.20 24.52 -14.92
C LYS A 92 0.86 23.04 -14.86
N ILE A 93 1.26 22.36 -13.79
CA ILE A 93 1.02 20.92 -13.59
C ILE A 93 0.19 20.72 -12.33
N ALA A 94 -0.86 19.90 -12.43
CA ALA A 94 -1.62 19.45 -11.27
C ALA A 94 -1.39 17.94 -11.11
N ILE A 95 -0.82 17.54 -9.98
CA ILE A 95 -0.63 16.14 -9.63
C ILE A 95 -1.82 15.67 -8.82
N CYS A 96 -2.42 14.56 -9.23
CA CYS A 96 -3.64 14.06 -8.60
C CYS A 96 -3.62 12.58 -8.22
N ASP A 97 -4.45 12.28 -7.23
CA ASP A 97 -4.93 10.94 -6.91
C ASP A 97 -6.41 10.99 -6.52
N LYS A 98 -7.00 9.83 -6.20
CA LYS A 98 -8.45 9.70 -5.94
C LYS A 98 -8.91 10.23 -4.57
N ASN A 99 -8.00 10.48 -3.63
CA ASN A 99 -8.34 10.64 -2.22
C ASN A 99 -8.42 12.13 -1.85
N GLU A 100 -9.28 12.49 -0.90
CA GLU A 100 -9.39 13.86 -0.42
C GLU A 100 -8.32 14.17 0.64
N GLU A 101 -8.11 15.45 0.95
CA GLU A 101 -7.08 15.89 1.92
C GLU A 101 -7.27 15.33 3.34
N THR A 102 -8.46 14.82 3.65
CA THR A 102 -8.79 14.13 4.92
C THR A 102 -8.36 12.66 4.95
N ASP A 103 -8.05 12.07 3.79
CA ASP A 103 -7.72 10.66 3.63
C ASP A 103 -6.21 10.44 3.42
N PHE A 104 -5.76 9.18 3.35
CA PHE A 104 -4.39 8.85 2.93
C PHE A 104 -4.16 9.18 1.45
N CYS A 105 -3.12 9.95 1.13
CA CYS A 105 -2.90 10.51 -0.21
C CYS A 105 -1.53 10.15 -0.79
N TYR A 106 -1.51 9.45 -1.93
CA TYR A 106 -0.28 9.12 -2.66
C TYR A 106 0.40 10.35 -3.27
N ARG A 107 -0.37 11.37 -3.66
CA ARG A 107 0.16 12.62 -4.22
C ARG A 107 1.09 13.35 -3.26
N TYR A 108 0.89 13.23 -1.95
CA TYR A 108 1.79 13.80 -0.95
C TYR A 108 3.07 13.00 -0.78
N ILE A 109 3.01 11.67 -0.91
CA ILE A 109 4.21 10.82 -0.94
C ILE A 109 5.06 11.18 -2.16
N PHE A 110 4.41 11.34 -3.33
CA PHE A 110 5.05 11.76 -4.57
C PHE A 110 5.66 13.16 -4.47
N ALA A 111 4.93 14.13 -3.92
CA ALA A 111 5.42 15.49 -3.70
C ALA A 111 6.63 15.51 -2.75
N ASN A 112 6.57 14.77 -1.63
CA ASN A 112 7.70 14.65 -0.71
C ASN A 112 8.93 14.04 -1.38
N PHE A 113 8.76 13.01 -2.21
CA PHE A 113 9.85 12.45 -3.01
C PHE A 113 10.49 13.49 -3.95
N LEU A 114 9.69 14.29 -4.65
CA LEU A 114 10.20 15.34 -5.53
C LEU A 114 10.98 16.42 -4.75
N LEU A 115 10.45 16.87 -3.61
CA LEU A 115 11.10 17.85 -2.73
C LEU A 115 12.45 17.33 -2.21
N GLN A 116 12.51 16.06 -1.78
CA GLN A 116 13.75 15.42 -1.33
C GLN A 116 14.81 15.32 -2.42
N ASN A 117 14.41 15.36 -3.70
CA ASN A 117 15.30 15.36 -4.86
C ASN A 117 15.52 16.78 -5.44
N GLY A 118 15.20 17.83 -4.68
CA GLY A 118 15.49 19.22 -5.02
C GLY A 118 14.51 19.89 -6.00
N TYR A 119 13.37 19.25 -6.29
CA TYR A 119 12.30 19.89 -7.05
C TYR A 119 11.45 20.76 -6.12
N ASN A 120 11.84 22.03 -5.95
CA ASN A 120 11.22 22.91 -4.96
C ASN A 120 10.00 23.70 -5.48
N ASN A 121 9.68 23.62 -6.77
CA ASN A 121 8.57 24.38 -7.37
C ASN A 121 7.22 23.64 -7.21
N ILE A 122 6.85 23.31 -5.98
CA ILE A 122 5.65 22.55 -5.62
C ILE A 122 4.89 23.28 -4.51
N ILE A 123 3.61 23.57 -4.75
CA ILE A 123 2.71 24.12 -3.74
C ILE A 123 2.06 22.96 -2.99
N ILE A 124 2.28 22.92 -1.67
CA ILE A 124 1.71 21.91 -0.77
C ILE A 124 1.05 22.57 0.43
N ASP A 125 -0.03 21.98 0.92
CA ASP A 125 -0.52 22.28 2.27
C ASP A 125 0.38 21.57 3.29
N VAL A 126 1.10 22.35 4.09
CA VAL A 126 2.04 21.83 5.10
C VAL A 126 1.32 21.09 6.22
N ALA A 127 0.13 21.53 6.61
CA ALA A 127 -0.66 20.86 7.64
C ALA A 127 -1.13 19.50 7.16
N VAL A 128 -1.58 19.38 5.90
CA VAL A 128 -1.93 18.08 5.32
C VAL A 128 -0.70 17.20 5.16
N MET A 129 0.42 17.72 4.65
CA MET A 129 1.68 16.97 4.55
C MET A 129 2.10 16.35 5.89
N ASN A 130 1.97 17.09 6.99
CA ASN A 130 2.27 16.56 8.32
C ASN A 130 1.32 15.44 8.75
N LYS A 131 0.01 15.57 8.47
CA LYS A 131 -0.96 14.48 8.71
C LYS A 131 -0.61 13.23 7.89
N GLN A 132 -0.25 13.40 6.62
CA GLN A 132 0.17 12.31 5.75
C GLN A 132 1.40 11.59 6.33
N LYS A 133 2.43 12.32 6.77
CA LYS A 133 3.63 11.72 7.41
C LYS A 133 3.32 10.88 8.65
N VAL A 134 2.28 11.24 9.42
CA VAL A 134 1.81 10.41 10.53
C VAL A 134 1.23 9.09 9.99
N LEU A 135 0.37 9.14 8.96
CA LEU A 135 -0.20 7.93 8.34
C LEU A 135 0.87 7.03 7.72
N TRP A 136 1.97 7.59 7.21
CA TRP A 136 3.07 6.85 6.59
C TRP A 136 3.87 6.00 7.59
N SER A 137 3.86 6.39 8.87
CA SER A 137 4.58 5.70 9.95
C SER A 137 3.66 4.97 10.93
N TYR A 138 2.35 5.13 10.81
CA TYR A 138 1.37 4.50 11.68
C TYR A 138 1.18 3.01 11.36
N ASP A 139 1.58 2.15 12.29
CA ASP A 139 1.33 0.72 12.22
C ASP A 139 -0.01 0.38 12.88
N VAL A 140 -1.05 0.24 12.04
CA VAL A 140 -2.43 -0.05 12.49
C VAL A 140 -2.53 -1.36 13.28
N TYR A 141 -1.72 -2.37 12.93
CA TYR A 141 -1.78 -3.68 13.58
C TYR A 141 -1.12 -3.65 14.95
N LYS A 142 -0.05 -2.87 15.12
CA LYS A 142 0.54 -2.60 16.44
C LYS A 142 -0.41 -1.80 17.32
N ALA A 143 -1.05 -0.77 16.75
CA ALA A 143 -1.90 0.14 17.51
C ALA A 143 -3.16 -0.53 18.07
N ARG A 144 -3.79 -1.43 17.31
CA ARG A 144 -4.94 -2.22 17.80
C ARG A 144 -4.54 -3.35 18.76
N GLY A 145 -3.26 -3.74 18.75
CA GLY A 145 -2.72 -4.82 19.55
C GLY A 145 -3.10 -6.23 19.09
N HIS A 146 -3.00 -7.18 20.02
CA HIS A 146 -3.30 -8.60 19.85
C HIS A 146 -4.07 -9.12 21.07
N HIS A 147 -4.71 -10.28 20.96
CA HIS A 147 -5.54 -10.85 22.02
C HIS A 147 -4.75 -11.53 23.16
N ASN A 148 -3.48 -11.16 23.38
CA ASN A 148 -2.60 -11.76 24.42
C ASN A 148 -2.56 -13.30 24.44
N ILE A 149 -2.78 -13.95 23.30
CA ILE A 149 -2.63 -15.40 23.18
C ILE A 149 -1.19 -15.82 23.45
N ALA A 150 -1.01 -16.87 24.26
CA ALA A 150 0.30 -17.41 24.58
C ALA A 150 0.90 -18.12 23.36
N LEU A 151 2.22 -18.01 23.16
CA LEU A 151 2.91 -18.65 22.05
C LEU A 151 2.67 -20.17 22.02
N GLU A 152 2.65 -20.82 23.18
CA GLU A 152 2.39 -22.26 23.27
C GLU A 152 0.99 -22.66 22.79
N THR A 153 -0.01 -21.81 23.00
CA THR A 153 -1.35 -22.02 22.46
C THR A 153 -1.34 -21.97 20.93
N ILE A 154 -0.58 -21.06 20.34
CA ILE A 154 -0.42 -20.96 18.89
C ILE A 154 0.26 -22.22 18.35
N LYS A 155 1.37 -22.65 18.97
CA LYS A 155 2.11 -23.85 18.57
C LYS A 155 1.23 -25.10 18.59
N ALA A 156 0.55 -25.37 19.70
CA ALA A 156 -0.36 -26.50 19.82
C ALA A 156 -1.50 -26.48 18.78
N SER A 157 -2.00 -25.28 18.44
CA SER A 157 -3.01 -25.12 17.37
C SER A 157 -2.44 -25.45 16.00
N PHE A 158 -1.20 -25.03 15.70
CA PHE A 158 -0.54 -25.32 14.43
C PHE A 158 -0.11 -26.77 14.26
N GLU A 159 0.20 -27.48 15.34
CA GLU A 159 0.51 -28.92 15.31
C GLU A 159 -0.71 -29.77 14.91
N THR A 160 -1.90 -29.35 15.33
CA THR A 160 -3.15 -30.07 15.07
C THR A 160 -3.91 -29.57 13.85
N ALA A 161 -3.53 -28.41 13.30
CA ALA A 161 -4.15 -27.84 12.11
C ALA A 161 -3.94 -28.69 10.86
N ASN A 162 -4.95 -28.74 9.99
CA ASN A 162 -4.84 -29.36 8.68
C ASN A 162 -4.08 -28.43 7.72
N TRP A 163 -2.92 -28.88 7.23
CA TRP A 163 -2.06 -28.11 6.33
C TRP A 163 -2.09 -28.66 4.90
N HIS A 164 -2.49 -27.79 3.97
CA HIS A 164 -2.54 -28.07 2.55
C HIS A 164 -1.30 -27.53 1.86
N PHE A 165 -0.57 -28.38 1.15
CA PHE A 165 0.56 -27.93 0.33
C PHE A 165 0.06 -27.23 -0.94
N ALA A 166 0.56 -26.03 -1.22
CA ALA A 166 0.19 -25.22 -2.38
C ALA A 166 0.82 -25.74 -3.68
N LYS A 167 0.36 -26.90 -4.17
CA LYS A 167 0.88 -27.59 -5.37
C LYS A 167 0.96 -26.73 -6.63
N THR A 168 0.12 -25.71 -6.75
CA THR A 168 0.08 -24.80 -7.91
C THR A 168 1.07 -23.64 -7.82
N MET A 169 1.84 -23.52 -6.73
CA MET A 169 2.80 -22.44 -6.48
C MET A 169 4.25 -22.95 -6.42
N PRO A 170 4.79 -23.56 -7.49
CA PRO A 170 6.11 -24.20 -7.46
C PRO A 170 7.27 -23.23 -7.22
N LYS A 171 7.10 -21.94 -7.52
CA LYS A 171 8.12 -20.90 -7.34
C LYS A 171 8.17 -20.34 -5.91
N ASN A 172 7.16 -20.64 -5.10
CA ASN A 172 7.07 -20.24 -3.71
C ASN A 172 6.40 -21.38 -2.94
N PRO A 173 7.09 -22.52 -2.74
CA PRO A 173 6.50 -23.68 -2.09
C PRO A 173 6.13 -23.33 -0.65
N HIS A 174 4.85 -23.42 -0.33
CA HIS A 174 4.33 -23.16 1.01
C HIS A 174 3.13 -24.06 1.29
N SER A 175 2.74 -24.12 2.56
CA SER A 175 1.49 -24.75 3.00
C SER A 175 0.55 -23.71 3.58
N TYR A 176 -0.74 -24.02 3.64
CA TYR A 176 -1.73 -23.17 4.28
C TYR A 176 -2.75 -23.99 5.06
N THR A 177 -3.33 -23.39 6.09
CA THR A 177 -4.51 -23.93 6.77
C THR A 177 -5.70 -23.00 6.57
N LEU A 178 -6.90 -23.57 6.45
CA LEU A 178 -8.13 -22.85 6.15
C LEU A 178 -8.92 -22.60 7.43
N ARG A 179 -9.43 -21.38 7.60
CA ARG A 179 -10.27 -20.98 8.74
C ARG A 179 -11.43 -21.94 8.98
N LYS A 180 -12.13 -22.32 7.91
CA LYS A 180 -13.26 -23.25 7.95
C LYS A 180 -12.90 -24.66 8.46
N GLU A 181 -11.62 -25.05 8.41
CA GLU A 181 -11.11 -26.36 8.84
C GLU A 181 -10.37 -26.28 10.19
N PHE A 182 -10.16 -25.06 10.71
CA PHE A 182 -9.36 -24.84 11.92
C PHE A 182 -10.08 -25.26 13.21
N GLY A 183 -11.39 -25.46 13.16
CA GLY A 183 -12.21 -25.96 14.28
C GLY A 183 -12.53 -24.95 15.38
N ASN A 184 -11.81 -23.81 15.45
CA ASN A 184 -12.10 -22.71 16.36
C ASN A 184 -11.87 -21.35 15.70
N ASP A 185 -12.97 -20.70 15.32
CA ASP A 185 -12.97 -19.44 14.60
C ASP A 185 -12.31 -18.28 15.36
N GLY A 186 -12.67 -18.12 16.64
CA GLY A 186 -12.15 -17.05 17.49
C GLY A 186 -10.66 -17.20 17.76
N LEU A 187 -10.18 -18.45 17.94
CA LEU A 187 -8.76 -18.73 18.09
C LEU A 187 -7.99 -18.46 16.79
N PHE A 188 -8.53 -18.87 15.64
CA PHE A 188 -7.96 -18.57 14.33
C PHE A 188 -7.74 -17.06 14.15
N LEU A 189 -8.79 -16.25 14.34
CA LEU A 189 -8.69 -14.79 14.22
C LEU A 189 -7.73 -14.18 15.24
N SER A 190 -7.68 -14.72 16.45
CA SER A 190 -6.70 -14.29 17.47
C SER A 190 -5.27 -14.54 17.01
N ILE A 191 -5.01 -15.67 16.35
CA ILE A 191 -3.70 -16.00 15.75
C ILE A 191 -3.38 -15.07 14.58
N VAL A 192 -4.34 -14.79 13.70
CA VAL A 192 -4.17 -13.81 12.60
C VAL A 192 -3.74 -12.45 13.17
N LYS A 193 -4.45 -11.95 14.19
CA LYS A 193 -4.12 -10.69 14.86
C LYS A 193 -2.75 -10.72 15.50
N HIS A 194 -2.37 -11.84 16.13
CA HIS A 194 -1.04 -12.03 16.71
C HIS A 194 0.06 -11.98 15.64
N ILE A 195 -0.11 -12.68 14.50
CA ILE A 195 0.83 -12.66 13.37
C ILE A 195 0.98 -11.24 12.83
N ARG A 196 -0.11 -10.50 12.58
CA ARG A 196 -0.03 -9.13 12.05
C ARG A 196 0.58 -8.15 13.07
N ASN A 197 0.30 -8.33 14.35
CA ASN A 197 0.87 -7.50 15.40
C ASN A 197 2.38 -7.75 15.55
N PHE A 198 2.85 -8.99 15.63
CA PHE A 198 4.27 -9.29 15.92
C PHE A 198 5.14 -9.55 14.69
N GLY A 199 4.54 -9.85 13.55
CA GLY A 199 5.24 -10.20 12.33
C GLY A 199 6.10 -9.05 11.79
N ALA A 200 7.27 -9.41 11.28
CA ALA A 200 8.14 -8.49 10.55
C ALA A 200 7.55 -8.18 9.17
N ILE A 201 7.73 -6.94 8.71
CA ILE A 201 7.36 -6.54 7.35
C ILE A 201 8.35 -7.18 6.37
N GLN A 202 7.83 -7.92 5.40
CA GLN A 202 8.60 -8.46 4.28
C GLN A 202 7.94 -8.10 2.96
N ILE A 203 8.76 -7.82 1.95
CA ILE A 203 8.30 -7.53 0.59
C ILE A 203 8.57 -8.75 -0.27
N PHE A 204 7.52 -9.34 -0.84
CA PHE A 204 7.61 -10.44 -1.79
C PHE A 204 6.70 -10.17 -2.99
N GLU A 205 7.23 -10.32 -4.21
CA GLU A 205 6.53 -10.04 -5.48
C GLU A 205 5.76 -8.71 -5.54
N LYS A 206 6.33 -7.65 -4.93
CA LYS A 206 5.73 -6.31 -4.81
C LYS A 206 4.48 -6.24 -3.93
N GLN A 207 4.36 -7.15 -2.98
CA GLN A 207 3.36 -7.14 -1.93
C GLN A 207 4.05 -7.10 -0.57
N ILE A 208 3.43 -6.47 0.42
CA ILE A 208 3.88 -6.56 1.80
C ILE A 208 3.16 -7.69 2.51
N TYR A 209 3.94 -8.51 3.20
CA TYR A 209 3.47 -9.52 4.13
C TYR A 209 4.00 -9.20 5.52
N ARG A 210 3.21 -9.53 6.53
CA ARG A 210 3.65 -9.55 7.92
C ARG A 210 3.88 -10.99 8.30
N THR A 211 5.13 -11.29 8.62
CA THR A 211 5.58 -12.65 8.77
C THR A 211 6.09 -12.89 10.18
N LEU A 212 5.51 -13.86 10.87
CA LEU A 212 5.93 -14.26 12.21
C LEU A 212 6.72 -15.56 12.11
N THR A 213 7.92 -15.58 12.66
CA THR A 213 8.72 -16.81 12.78
C THR A 213 8.41 -17.50 14.10
N ILE A 214 8.04 -18.77 14.04
CA ILE A 214 7.89 -19.63 15.21
C ILE A 214 8.62 -20.93 14.89
N ASP A 215 9.63 -21.25 15.71
CA ASP A 215 10.54 -22.38 15.50
C ASP A 215 11.11 -22.37 14.07
N ASN A 216 10.93 -23.45 13.31
CA ASN A 216 11.48 -23.59 11.95
C ASN A 216 10.53 -23.11 10.85
N TYR A 217 9.43 -22.42 11.19
CA TYR A 217 8.44 -21.98 10.23
C TYR A 217 8.24 -20.47 10.27
N GLN A 218 7.99 -19.91 9.09
CA GLN A 218 7.54 -18.54 8.91
C GLN A 218 6.05 -18.56 8.54
N TYR A 219 5.24 -17.79 9.26
CA TYR A 219 3.78 -17.74 9.11
C TYR A 219 3.33 -16.37 8.64
N TRP A 220 2.35 -16.31 7.74
CA TRP A 220 1.79 -15.03 7.27
C TRP A 220 0.33 -15.15 6.87
N THR A 221 -0.33 -13.99 6.78
CA THR A 221 -1.71 -13.86 6.31
C THR A 221 -1.78 -12.79 5.23
N MET A 222 -2.87 -12.80 4.46
CA MET A 222 -3.13 -11.77 3.44
C MET A 222 -3.75 -10.55 4.10
N ALA A 223 -3.34 -9.32 3.74
CA ALA A 223 -4.14 -8.15 4.09
C ALA A 223 -5.54 -8.28 3.45
N CYS A 224 -6.60 -8.10 4.24
CA CYS A 224 -7.97 -8.34 3.80
C CYS A 224 -8.89 -7.17 4.12
N ASP A 225 -8.90 -6.75 5.38
CA ASP A 225 -9.73 -5.72 5.97
C ASP A 225 -9.04 -5.16 7.24
N LEU A 226 -9.68 -4.20 7.89
CA LEU A 226 -9.13 -3.50 9.05
C LEU A 226 -9.09 -4.38 10.32
N GLU A 227 -10.11 -5.23 10.50
CA GLU A 227 -10.35 -5.99 11.73
C GLU A 227 -9.84 -7.45 11.65
N ASP A 228 -9.32 -7.87 10.50
CA ASP A 228 -8.92 -9.24 10.13
C ASP A 228 -10.07 -10.25 9.98
N GLU A 229 -11.32 -9.80 9.96
CA GLU A 229 -12.50 -10.67 9.94
C GLU A 229 -12.67 -11.38 8.59
N ASP A 230 -12.16 -10.82 7.50
CA ASP A 230 -12.15 -11.40 6.16
C ASP A 230 -10.96 -12.35 5.90
N CYS A 231 -10.18 -12.71 6.92
CA CYS A 231 -9.04 -13.60 6.73
C CYS A 231 -9.47 -15.07 6.68
N ASP A 232 -9.26 -15.73 5.55
CA ASP A 232 -9.69 -17.13 5.33
C ASP A 232 -8.61 -18.19 5.53
N LEU A 233 -7.34 -17.79 5.53
CA LEU A 233 -6.22 -18.72 5.61
C LEU A 233 -5.00 -18.16 6.33
N ILE A 234 -4.20 -19.05 6.89
CA ILE A 234 -2.85 -18.76 7.39
C ILE A 234 -1.88 -19.60 6.57
N ASN A 235 -0.88 -18.95 5.98
CA ASN A 235 0.19 -19.61 5.25
C ASN A 235 1.37 -19.91 6.18
N ARG A 236 2.16 -20.92 5.82
CA ARG A 236 3.47 -21.20 6.40
C ARG A 236 4.46 -21.71 5.36
N CYS A 237 5.74 -21.43 5.55
CA CYS A 237 6.85 -22.12 4.89
C CYS A 237 7.94 -22.47 5.90
N GLU A 238 8.71 -23.51 5.62
CA GLU A 238 9.91 -23.82 6.40
C GLU A 238 10.98 -22.76 6.13
N ILE A 239 11.75 -22.44 7.15
CA ILE A 239 12.90 -21.54 7.06
C ILE A 239 14.12 -22.41 6.74
N GLU A 240 14.89 -22.00 5.72
CA GLU A 240 16.18 -22.64 5.38
C GLU A 240 17.28 -22.36 6.42
#